data_AF-A0A2V8FLG8-F1
#
_entry.id   AF-A0A2V8FLG8-F1
#
_cell.length_a   1.000
_cell.length_b   1.000
_cell.length_c   1.000
_cell.angle_alpha   90.00
_cell.angle_beta   90.00
_cell.angle_gamma   90.00
#
_symmetry.space_group_name_H-M   'P 1'
#
loop_
_entity.id
_entity.type
_entity.pdbx_description
1 polymer ?
#
loop_
_entity_poly.entity_id
_entity_poly.type
_entity_poly.pdbx_seq_one_letter_code
_entity_poly.pdbx_strand_id
1 'polypeptide(L)'
;MVDDIARRVADLEGKVQELDELVNLALRLLALSSPVASLLNSYGATETETLAVHRLLDDVAKRAEAGGLGRPSYPGFEDRLYDVFPAMRGNREFVKQLLEALKVDRPAYQALHEYVLAQWAERPR
;
A
#
# COMPACT_ATOMS: atom_id res chain seq x y z
N MET A 1 -19.06 -32.99 18.83
CA MET A 1 -18.81 -32.61 17.41
C MET A 1 -18.89 -31.09 17.24
N VAL A 2 -19.97 -30.44 17.71
CA VAL A 2 -20.09 -28.97 17.71
C VAL A 2 -19.00 -28.29 18.57
N ASP A 3 -18.69 -28.83 19.75
CA ASP A 3 -17.66 -28.27 20.64
C ASP A 3 -16.22 -28.34 20.05
N ASP A 4 -15.97 -29.35 19.23
CA ASP A 4 -14.66 -29.55 18.57
C ASP A 4 -14.45 -28.57 17.41
N ILE A 5 -15.55 -28.26 16.69
CA ILE A 5 -15.56 -27.23 15.65
C ILE A 5 -15.38 -25.85 16.28
N ALA A 6 -16.11 -25.54 17.37
CA ALA A 6 -15.99 -24.26 18.07
C ALA A 6 -14.55 -24.02 18.58
N ARG A 7 -13.92 -25.07 19.11
CA ARG A 7 -12.53 -25.00 19.59
C ARG A 7 -11.52 -24.78 18.45
N ARG A 8 -11.70 -25.42 17.30
CA ARG A 8 -10.86 -25.19 16.11
C ARG A 8 -11.04 -23.78 15.53
N VAL A 9 -12.25 -23.24 15.54
CA VAL A 9 -12.51 -21.87 15.07
C VAL A 9 -11.78 -20.86 15.96
N ALA A 10 -11.91 -20.98 17.29
CA ALA A 10 -11.22 -20.08 18.21
C ALA A 10 -9.69 -20.14 18.10
N ASP A 11 -9.11 -21.34 17.89
CA ASP A 11 -7.66 -21.51 17.67
C ASP A 11 -7.20 -20.88 16.34
N LEU A 12 -8.02 -20.99 15.28
CA LEU A 12 -7.74 -20.35 13.99
C LEU A 12 -7.87 -18.83 14.07
N GLU A 13 -8.87 -18.30 14.76
CA GLU A 13 -9.05 -16.87 14.98
C GLU A 13 -7.86 -16.27 15.76
N GLY A 14 -7.38 -16.97 16.80
CA GLY A 14 -6.18 -16.57 17.53
C GLY A 14 -4.93 -16.52 16.64
N LYS A 15 -4.75 -17.53 15.78
CA LYS A 15 -3.63 -17.55 14.81
C LYS A 15 -3.73 -16.45 13.76
N VAL A 16 -4.94 -16.12 13.30
CA VAL A 16 -5.16 -15.00 12.38
C VAL A 16 -4.76 -13.68 13.03
N GLN A 17 -5.15 -13.47 14.29
CA GLN A 17 -4.81 -12.26 15.02
C GLN A 17 -3.29 -12.12 15.26
N GLU A 18 -2.61 -13.22 15.60
CA GLU A 18 -1.16 -13.25 15.75
C GLU A 18 -0.43 -12.97 14.41
N LEU A 19 -0.95 -13.52 13.30
CA LEU A 19 -0.43 -13.23 11.96
C LEU A 19 -0.62 -11.75 11.59
N ASP A 20 -1.77 -11.15 11.90
CA ASP A 20 -2.03 -9.74 11.66
C ASP A 20 -1.07 -8.85 12.47
N GLU A 21 -0.76 -9.20 13.71
CA GLU A 21 0.22 -8.49 14.53
C GLU A 21 1.63 -8.56 13.95
N LEU A 22 2.07 -9.76 13.54
CA LEU A 22 3.38 -9.97 12.92
C LEU A 22 3.51 -9.25 11.57
N VAL A 23 2.45 -9.25 10.76
CA VAL A 23 2.40 -8.50 9.50
C VAL A 23 2.50 -7.00 9.77
N ASN A 24 1.78 -6.47 10.76
CA ASN A 24 1.87 -5.06 11.12
C ASN A 24 3.26 -4.66 11.64
N LEU A 25 3.94 -5.53 12.40
CA LEU A 25 5.31 -5.30 12.82
C LEU A 25 6.29 -5.32 11.64
N ALA A 26 6.17 -6.29 10.73
CA ALA A 26 6.99 -6.36 9.53
C ALA A 26 6.81 -5.11 8.65
N LEU A 27 5.57 -4.65 8.49
CA LEU A 27 5.27 -3.40 7.77
C LEU A 27 5.92 -2.18 8.43
N ARG A 28 5.92 -2.08 9.76
CA ARG A 28 6.60 -1.00 10.50
C ARG A 28 8.12 -1.05 10.33
N LEU A 29 8.71 -2.23 10.41
CA LEU A 29 10.15 -2.41 10.21
C LEU A 29 10.58 -2.09 8.78
N LEU A 30 9.78 -2.50 7.79
CA LEU A 30 9.98 -2.14 6.40
C LEU A 30 9.80 -0.65 6.16
N ALA A 31 8.84 0.01 6.84
CA ALA A 31 8.71 1.47 6.80
C ALA A 31 9.95 2.17 7.40
N LEU A 32 10.61 1.61 8.41
CA LEU A 32 11.82 2.24 8.95
C LEU A 32 13.04 2.16 8.01
N SER A 33 13.03 1.25 7.02
CA SER A 33 14.13 1.06 6.06
C SER A 33 13.76 1.31 4.60
N SER A 34 12.52 1.74 4.32
CA SER A 34 11.98 1.91 2.97
C SER A 34 12.21 3.34 2.46
N PRO A 35 12.64 3.51 1.19
CA PRO A 35 12.65 4.81 0.52
C PRO A 35 11.27 5.51 0.53
N VAL A 36 10.17 4.76 0.49
CA VAL A 36 8.80 5.30 0.54
C VAL A 36 8.51 5.92 1.89
N ALA A 37 8.83 5.24 2.98
CA ALA A 37 8.58 5.78 4.30
C ALA A 37 9.54 6.93 4.68
N SER A 38 10.78 6.89 4.19
CA SER A 38 11.70 8.03 4.29
C SER A 38 11.14 9.27 3.56
N LEU A 39 10.56 9.07 2.37
CA LEU A 39 9.86 10.11 1.63
C LEU A 39 8.63 10.62 2.41
N LEU A 40 7.77 9.73 2.91
CA LEU A 40 6.58 10.14 3.66
C LEU A 40 6.94 10.96 4.90
N ASN A 41 7.99 10.54 5.62
CA ASN A 41 8.51 11.27 6.77
C ASN A 41 9.07 12.65 6.38
N SER A 42 9.73 12.79 5.22
CA SER A 42 10.23 14.09 4.76
C SER A 42 9.11 15.08 4.41
N TYR A 43 7.94 14.58 4.04
CA TYR A 43 6.71 15.36 3.86
C TYR A 43 5.89 15.51 5.14
N GLY A 44 6.38 15.04 6.28
CA GLY A 44 5.75 15.20 7.59
C GLY A 44 4.62 14.21 7.88
N ALA A 45 4.58 13.06 7.19
CA ALA A 45 3.61 12.02 7.49
C ALA A 45 3.82 11.44 8.90
N THR A 46 2.73 11.25 9.62
CA THR A 46 2.72 10.51 10.88
C THR A 46 2.98 9.01 10.63
N GLU A 47 3.33 8.27 11.68
CA GLU A 47 3.45 6.79 11.60
C GLU A 47 2.16 6.12 11.12
N THR A 48 1.00 6.68 11.49
CA THR A 48 -0.32 6.14 11.10
C THR A 48 -0.58 6.34 9.63
N GLU A 49 -0.30 7.54 9.10
CA GLU A 49 -0.39 7.84 7.67
C GLU A 49 0.60 6.99 6.87
N THR A 50 1.83 6.84 7.37
CA THR A 50 2.86 6.01 6.75
C THR A 50 2.40 4.56 6.60
N LEU A 51 1.86 3.96 7.65
CA LEU A 51 1.32 2.60 7.60
C LEU A 51 0.13 2.49 6.64
N ALA A 52 -0.75 3.49 6.64
CA ALA A 52 -1.91 3.51 5.76
C ALA A 52 -1.53 3.65 4.27
N VAL A 53 -0.49 4.43 3.95
CA VAL A 53 0.05 4.51 2.58
C VAL A 53 0.64 3.17 2.16
N HIS A 54 1.41 2.50 3.02
CA HIS A 54 1.93 1.16 2.71
C HIS A 54 0.81 0.13 2.45
N ARG A 55 -0.24 0.13 3.28
CA ARG A 55 -1.42 -0.73 3.05
C ARG A 55 -2.11 -0.43 1.72
N LEU A 56 -2.27 0.85 1.37
CA LEU A 56 -2.81 1.26 0.08
C LEU A 56 -1.95 0.71 -1.06
N LEU A 57 -0.63 0.85 -0.98
CA LEU A 57 0.30 0.36 -2.00
C LEU A 57 0.23 -1.17 -2.17
N ASP A 58 0.17 -1.90 -1.06
CA ASP A 58 0.03 -3.37 -1.08
C ASP A 58 -1.31 -3.80 -1.72
N ASP A 59 -2.41 -3.12 -1.40
CA ASP A 59 -3.73 -3.40 -1.97
C ASP A 59 -3.81 -3.08 -3.46
N VAL A 60 -3.12 -2.03 -3.91
CA VAL A 60 -3.07 -1.66 -5.32
C VAL A 60 -2.17 -2.62 -6.09
N ALA A 61 -1.04 -3.06 -5.52
CA ALA A 61 -0.17 -4.07 -6.10
C ALA A 61 -0.90 -5.41 -6.30
N LYS A 62 -1.57 -5.91 -5.25
CA LYS A 62 -2.38 -7.15 -5.33
C LYS A 62 -3.45 -7.09 -6.42
N ARG A 63 -4.14 -5.96 -6.56
CA ARG A 63 -5.17 -5.78 -7.59
C ARG A 63 -4.59 -5.59 -8.99
N ALA A 64 -3.40 -5.01 -9.11
CA ALA A 64 -2.69 -4.89 -10.38
C ALA A 64 -2.26 -6.28 -10.90
N GLU A 65 -1.81 -7.17 -10.01
CA GLU A 65 -1.45 -8.56 -10.31
C GLU A 65 -2.68 -9.43 -10.65
N ALA A 66 -3.78 -9.29 -9.89
CA ALA A 66 -5.00 -10.10 -10.08
C ALA A 66 -5.71 -9.86 -11.43
N GLY A 67 -5.53 -8.68 -12.04
CA GLY A 67 -6.15 -8.32 -13.32
C GLY A 67 -7.68 -8.23 -13.30
N GLY A 68 -8.28 -7.91 -14.45
CA GLY A 68 -9.75 -7.86 -14.63
C GLY A 68 -10.44 -6.55 -14.22
N LEU A 69 -11.74 -6.61 -13.90
CA LEU A 69 -12.62 -5.46 -13.60
C LEU A 69 -12.25 -4.69 -12.31
N GLY A 70 -11.38 -5.26 -11.47
CA GLY A 70 -10.90 -4.65 -10.21
C GLY A 70 -9.55 -3.93 -10.32
N ARG A 71 -9.03 -3.76 -11.54
CA ARG A 71 -7.71 -3.15 -11.76
C ARG A 71 -7.74 -1.68 -11.31
N PRO A 72 -6.81 -1.25 -10.45
CA PRO A 72 -6.86 0.08 -9.85
C PRO A 72 -6.56 1.14 -10.90
N SER A 73 -7.44 2.13 -11.09
CA SER A 73 -7.16 3.27 -11.96
C SER A 73 -6.27 4.30 -11.25
N TYR A 74 -5.43 5.03 -11.99
CA TYR A 74 -4.58 6.09 -11.47
C TYR A 74 -5.36 7.20 -10.74
N PRO A 75 -6.48 7.74 -11.28
CA PRO A 75 -7.29 8.72 -10.55
C PRO A 75 -7.80 8.15 -9.22
N GLY A 76 -8.31 6.90 -9.22
CA GLY A 76 -8.76 6.24 -8.00
C GLY A 76 -7.64 5.88 -7.01
N PHE A 77 -6.40 5.75 -7.46
CA PHE A 77 -5.22 5.64 -6.59
C PHE A 77 -4.88 7.00 -5.98
N GLU A 78 -4.84 8.05 -6.79
CA GLU A 78 -4.54 9.42 -6.36
C GLU A 78 -5.57 9.92 -5.33
N ASP A 79 -6.86 9.67 -5.56
CA ASP A 79 -7.93 10.01 -4.63
C ASP A 79 -7.74 9.31 -3.27
N ARG A 80 -7.49 7.99 -3.28
CA ARG A 80 -7.26 7.23 -2.03
C ARG A 80 -5.97 7.64 -1.33
N LEU A 81 -4.93 8.01 -2.08
CA LEU A 81 -3.68 8.50 -1.52
C LEU A 81 -3.92 9.82 -0.78
N TYR A 82 -4.73 10.72 -1.34
CA TYR A 82 -5.10 11.97 -0.69
C TYR A 82 -6.10 11.80 0.45
N ASP A 83 -6.91 10.74 0.47
CA ASP A 83 -7.74 10.42 1.63
C ASP A 83 -6.87 9.94 2.81
N VAL A 84 -5.80 9.20 2.52
CA VAL A 84 -4.86 8.69 3.53
C VAL A 84 -3.86 9.74 3.98
N PHE A 85 -3.40 10.61 3.07
CA PHE A 85 -2.47 11.68 3.36
C PHE A 85 -2.95 13.03 2.80
N PRO A 86 -3.95 13.66 3.46
CA PRO A 86 -4.62 14.85 2.93
C PRO A 86 -3.72 16.07 2.75
N ALA A 87 -2.64 16.15 3.54
CA ALA A 87 -1.67 17.23 3.46
C ALA A 87 -1.02 17.34 2.07
N MET A 88 -0.98 16.24 1.30
CA MET A 88 -0.36 16.19 -0.03
C MET A 88 -1.35 16.34 -1.18
N ARG A 89 -2.61 16.69 -0.91
CA ARG A 89 -3.65 16.82 -1.95
C ARG A 89 -3.24 17.81 -3.03
N GLY A 90 -3.18 17.34 -4.28
CA GLY A 90 -2.77 18.11 -5.45
C GLY A 90 -1.26 18.31 -5.60
N ASN A 91 -0.43 17.75 -4.72
CA ASN A 91 1.02 17.79 -4.83
C ASN A 91 1.52 16.73 -5.82
N ARG A 92 1.57 17.11 -7.10
CA ARG A 92 2.03 16.22 -8.18
C ARG A 92 3.50 15.81 -8.04
N GLU A 93 4.32 16.66 -7.44
CA GLU A 93 5.74 16.36 -7.22
C GLU A 93 5.90 15.26 -6.17
N PHE A 94 5.10 15.29 -5.10
CA PHE A 94 5.01 14.20 -4.13
C PHE A 94 4.61 12.88 -4.80
N VAL A 95 3.56 12.87 -5.62
CA VAL A 95 3.12 11.66 -6.33
C VAL A 95 4.22 11.11 -7.25
N LYS A 96 4.95 11.98 -7.94
CA LYS A 96 6.08 11.59 -8.78
C LYS A 96 7.23 10.97 -7.96
N GLN A 97 7.62 11.62 -6.87
CA GLN A 97 8.68 11.11 -5.99
C GLN A 97 8.28 9.78 -5.33
N LEU A 98 7.00 9.62 -4.99
CA LEU A 98 6.45 8.37 -4.48
C LEU A 98 6.58 7.24 -5.49
N LEU A 99 6.25 7.51 -6.77
CA LEU A 99 6.41 6.53 -7.85
C LEU A 99 7.88 6.14 -8.09
N GLU A 100 8.81 7.10 -8.00
CA GLU A 100 10.25 6.79 -8.07
C GLU A 100 10.73 5.98 -6.86
N ALA A 101 10.23 6.28 -5.66
CA ALA A 101 10.56 5.52 -4.46
C ALA A 101 10.06 4.06 -4.55
N LEU A 102 8.89 3.84 -5.15
CA LEU A 102 8.32 2.52 -5.39
C LEU A 102 9.20 1.63 -6.26
N LYS A 103 9.96 2.20 -7.20
CA LYS A 103 10.90 1.47 -8.06
C LYS A 103 12.05 0.82 -7.30
N VAL A 104 12.48 1.47 -6.22
CA VAL A 104 13.66 1.08 -5.44
C VAL A 104 13.28 0.19 -4.24
N ASP A 105 12.06 0.32 -3.75
CA ASP A 105 11.66 -0.26 -2.47
C ASP A 105 11.35 -1.77 -2.53
N ARG A 106 10.52 -2.24 -3.47
CA ARG A 106 10.18 -3.68 -3.59
C ARG A 106 9.92 -4.16 -5.02
N PRO A 107 10.22 -5.43 -5.35
CA PRO A 107 9.85 -6.03 -6.64
C PRO A 107 8.34 -5.97 -6.91
N ALA A 108 7.50 -6.18 -5.88
CA ALA A 108 6.04 -6.12 -6.00
C ALA A 108 5.52 -4.72 -6.42
N TYR A 109 6.29 -3.66 -6.14
CA TYR A 109 5.96 -2.30 -6.54
C TYR A 109 6.49 -1.94 -7.94
N GLN A 110 7.33 -2.77 -8.55
CA GLN A 110 7.76 -2.57 -9.94
C GLN A 110 6.61 -2.79 -10.93
N ALA A 111 5.79 -3.82 -10.70
CA ALA A 111 4.58 -4.06 -11.50
C ALA A 111 3.58 -2.89 -11.40
N LEU A 112 3.49 -2.28 -10.21
CA LEU A 112 2.68 -1.09 -9.96
C LEU A 112 3.25 0.15 -10.68
N HIS A 113 4.57 0.32 -10.63
CA HIS A 113 5.28 1.42 -11.30
C HIS A 113 5.13 1.34 -12.83
N GLU A 114 5.31 0.18 -13.45
CA GLU A 114 5.09 -0.02 -14.88
C GLU A 114 3.64 0.27 -15.29
N TYR A 115 2.68 -0.17 -14.46
CA TYR A 115 1.27 0.08 -14.68
C TYR A 115 0.91 1.57 -14.60
N VAL A 116 1.39 2.27 -13.57
CA VAL A 116 1.13 3.70 -13.39
C VAL A 116 1.81 4.52 -14.49
N LEU A 117 3.02 4.15 -14.92
CA LEU A 117 3.68 4.77 -16.08
C LEU A 117 2.89 4.58 -17.38
N ALA A 118 2.36 3.38 -17.62
CA ALA A 118 1.53 3.09 -18.78
C ALA A 118 0.27 3.98 -18.81
N GLN A 119 -0.40 4.17 -17.66
CA GLN A 119 -1.54 5.08 -17.56
C GLN A 119 -1.17 6.56 -17.59
N TRP A 120 0.00 6.93 -17.08
CA TRP A 120 0.49 8.32 -17.13
C TRP A 120 0.80 8.76 -18.56
N ALA A 121 1.38 7.85 -19.37
CA ALA A 121 1.67 8.09 -20.78
C ALA A 121 0.41 8.28 -21.65
N GLU A 122 -0.74 7.78 -21.20
CA GLU A 122 -2.03 7.89 -21.90
C GLU A 122 -2.75 9.23 -21.66
N ARG A 123 -2.26 10.12 -20.77
CA ARG A 123 -2.83 11.46 -20.61
C ARG A 123 -2.27 12.46 -21.64
N PRO A 124 -3.12 13.12 -22.46
CA PRO A 124 -2.69 14.25 -23.26
C PRO A 124 -2.27 15.42 -22.36
N ARG A 125 -1.17 16.08 -22.73
CA ARG A 125 -0.55 17.21 -22.01
C ARG A 125 -1.49 18.38 -21.78
#